data_AF-A0A521H0V4-F1
#
_entry.id   AF-A0A521H0V4-F1
#
_cell.length_a   1.000
_cell.length_b   1.000
_cell.length_c   1.000
_cell.angle_alpha   90.00
_cell.angle_beta   90.00
_cell.angle_gamma   90.00
#
_symmetry.space_group_name_H-M   'P 1'
#
loop_
_entity.id
_entity.type
_entity.pdbx_description
1 polymer ?
#
loop_
_entity_poly.entity_id
_entity_poly.type
_entity_poly.pdbx_seq_one_letter_code
_entity_poly.pdbx_strand_id
1 'polypeptide(L)'
;MTAYTKMHFDFDQIAGLVSPRQQLDLAAVGIGIIRLPAGQGYTFTHSHKEQEEVYVVMGGSGVILIDGALIPLQRGDVVRTAPEARRALRAADHEPLLVLCAGAVAAGYPKDPNARFLIDDGIPDYDDIPPWYAGNPEVKRRNEELKARMRRPKP
;
A
#
# COMPACT_ATOMS: atom_id res chain seq x y z
N MET A 1 -15.39 -7.27 -19.59
CA MET A 1 -14.48 -6.63 -18.62
C MET A 1 -13.09 -7.17 -18.89
N THR A 2 -12.08 -6.31 -18.97
CA THR A 2 -10.68 -6.76 -19.07
C THR A 2 -10.24 -7.33 -17.72
N ALA A 3 -9.34 -8.32 -17.73
CA ALA A 3 -8.81 -8.91 -16.50
C ALA A 3 -7.90 -7.95 -15.71
N TYR A 4 -7.48 -6.85 -16.33
CA TYR A 4 -6.64 -5.82 -15.72
C TYR A 4 -6.91 -4.45 -16.35
N THR A 5 -6.50 -3.40 -15.62
CA THR A 5 -6.42 -2.01 -16.07
C THR A 5 -4.97 -1.53 -15.85
N LYS A 6 -4.48 -0.67 -16.73
CA LYS A 6 -3.15 -0.06 -16.61
C LYS A 6 -3.26 1.42 -16.93
N MET A 7 -2.76 2.26 -16.03
CA MET A 7 -2.63 3.70 -16.24
C MET A 7 -1.21 4.12 -15.86
N HIS A 8 -0.64 5.05 -16.62
CA HIS A 8 0.60 5.72 -16.27
C HIS A 8 0.27 7.07 -15.62
N PHE A 9 0.89 7.35 -14.48
CA PHE A 9 0.84 8.65 -13.82
C PHE A 9 2.26 9.19 -13.78
N ASP A 10 2.47 10.37 -14.37
CA ASP A 10 3.70 11.11 -14.16
C ASP A 10 3.64 11.74 -12.78
N PHE A 11 4.36 11.14 -11.83
CA PHE A 11 4.34 11.59 -10.44
C PHE A 11 4.86 13.01 -10.29
N ASP A 12 5.77 13.48 -11.13
CA ASP A 12 6.33 14.83 -11.02
C ASP A 12 5.35 15.93 -11.42
N GLN A 13 4.32 15.58 -12.20
CA GLN A 13 3.25 16.48 -12.64
C GLN A 13 2.04 16.49 -11.69
N ILE A 14 2.04 15.65 -10.66
CA ILE A 14 0.97 15.66 -9.65
C ILE A 14 1.13 16.87 -8.73
N ALA A 15 0.02 17.58 -8.51
CA ALA A 15 -0.11 18.61 -7.50
C ALA A 15 -1.29 18.27 -6.58
N GLY A 16 -1.00 17.97 -5.32
CA GLY A 16 -1.99 17.52 -4.35
C GLY A 16 -2.29 16.02 -4.46
N LEU A 17 -3.54 15.65 -4.17
CA LEU A 17 -4.02 14.27 -4.17
C LEU A 17 -4.70 13.95 -5.51
N VAL A 18 -4.28 12.86 -6.15
CA VAL A 18 -4.98 12.22 -7.26
C VAL A 18 -5.52 10.87 -6.81
N SER A 19 -6.78 10.59 -7.12
CA SER A 19 -7.36 9.26 -6.95
C SER A 19 -7.36 8.51 -8.30
N PRO A 20 -6.64 7.38 -8.41
CA PRO A 20 -6.66 6.51 -9.59
C PRO A 20 -7.94 5.67 -9.78
N ARG A 21 -8.94 5.80 -8.89
CA ARG A 21 -10.08 4.86 -8.80
C ARG A 21 -10.75 4.60 -10.13
N GLN A 22 -11.10 5.66 -10.87
CA GLN A 22 -11.84 5.54 -12.13
C GLN A 22 -10.95 5.05 -13.27
N GLN A 23 -9.69 5.51 -13.32
CA GLN A 23 -8.73 5.13 -14.36
C GLN A 23 -8.32 3.65 -14.26
N LEU A 24 -8.42 3.06 -13.07
CA LEU A 24 -8.06 1.67 -12.79
C LEU A 24 -9.27 0.77 -12.47
N ASP A 25 -10.50 1.28 -12.53
CA ASP A 25 -11.72 0.55 -12.16
C ASP A 25 -11.64 -0.12 -10.77
N LEU A 26 -11.07 0.57 -9.78
CA LEU A 26 -10.87 0.01 -8.44
C LEU A 26 -12.20 -0.17 -7.69
N ALA A 27 -12.46 -1.40 -7.25
CA ALA A 27 -13.68 -1.77 -6.54
C ALA A 27 -13.48 -2.05 -5.04
N ALA A 28 -12.32 -2.57 -4.64
CA ALA A 28 -12.06 -3.02 -3.26
C ALA A 28 -10.84 -2.37 -2.61
N VAL A 29 -9.95 -1.74 -3.39
CA VAL A 29 -8.73 -1.10 -2.90
C VAL A 29 -8.84 0.39 -3.13
N GLY A 30 -8.70 1.17 -2.05
CA GLY A 30 -8.52 2.61 -2.12
C GLY A 30 -7.04 2.93 -2.24
N ILE A 31 -6.64 3.63 -3.29
CA ILE A 31 -5.30 4.23 -3.38
C ILE A 31 -5.42 5.71 -3.74
N GLY A 32 -4.48 6.50 -3.24
CA GLY A 32 -4.30 7.89 -3.58
C GLY A 32 -2.83 8.18 -3.78
N ILE A 33 -2.52 9.03 -4.76
CA ILE A 33 -1.17 9.46 -5.06
C ILE A 33 -1.08 10.92 -4.69
N ILE A 34 -0.25 11.23 -3.71
CA ILE A 34 -0.14 12.56 -3.10
C ILE A 34 1.24 13.11 -3.44
N ARG A 35 1.28 14.27 -4.10
CA ARG A 35 2.51 15.04 -4.22
C ARG A 35 2.31 16.46 -3.72
N LEU A 36 3.02 16.81 -2.66
CA LEU A 36 3.01 18.14 -2.07
C LEU A 36 4.28 18.88 -2.50
N PRO A 37 4.19 20.08 -3.10
CA PRO A 37 5.37 20.91 -3.36
C PRO A 37 6.07 21.32 -2.05
N ALA A 38 7.34 21.71 -2.14
CA ALA A 38 8.11 22.18 -1.00
C ALA A 38 7.37 23.28 -0.22
N GLY A 39 7.37 23.16 1.11
CA GLY A 39 6.69 24.06 2.04
C GLY A 39 5.16 23.95 2.09
N GLN A 40 4.54 23.18 1.19
CA GLN A 40 3.09 23.02 1.13
C GLN A 40 2.60 21.86 1.99
N GLY A 41 1.35 21.95 2.45
CA GLY A 41 0.69 20.89 3.22
C GLY A 41 -0.81 20.99 3.18
N TYR A 42 -1.49 19.98 3.72
CA TYR A 42 -2.93 20.03 3.87
C TYR A 42 -3.33 21.12 4.87
N THR A 43 -4.41 21.82 4.55
CA THR A 43 -4.95 22.93 5.36
C THR A 43 -5.87 22.47 6.48
N PHE A 44 -6.17 21.18 6.57
CA PHE A 44 -6.99 20.56 7.59
C PHE A 44 -6.51 19.14 7.90
N THR A 45 -6.85 18.66 9.09
CA THR A 45 -6.71 17.24 9.44
C THR A 45 -7.97 16.46 9.09
N HIS A 46 -7.84 15.17 8.85
CA HIS A 46 -8.97 14.28 8.64
C HIS A 46 -8.80 12.97 9.42
N SER A 47 -9.90 12.24 9.60
CA SER A 47 -9.95 10.89 10.15
C SER A 47 -11.00 10.09 9.37
N HIS A 48 -11.01 8.78 9.54
CA HIS A 48 -11.93 7.86 8.87
C HIS A 48 -12.83 7.19 9.90
N LYS A 49 -14.03 6.79 9.47
CA LYS A 49 -14.98 6.07 10.34
C LYS A 49 -14.57 4.63 10.58
N GLU A 50 -14.07 3.96 9.54
CA GLU A 50 -13.84 2.51 9.53
C GLU A 50 -12.50 2.12 8.87
N GLN A 51 -12.04 2.90 7.91
CA GLN A 51 -10.89 2.55 7.08
C GLN A 51 -9.57 2.90 7.79
N GLU A 52 -8.73 1.88 8.00
CA GLU A 52 -7.29 2.06 8.22
C GLU A 52 -6.63 2.56 6.92
N GLU A 53 -5.63 3.42 7.06
CA GLU A 53 -4.79 3.85 5.93
C GLU A 53 -3.31 3.64 6.20
N VAL A 54 -2.58 3.36 5.13
CA VAL A 54 -1.13 3.22 5.11
C VAL A 54 -0.55 4.24 4.12
N TYR A 55 0.42 5.02 4.56
CA TYR A 55 1.15 6.01 3.80
C TYR A 55 2.55 5.48 3.53
N VAL A 56 2.94 5.36 2.27
CA VAL A 56 4.27 4.94 1.83
C VAL A 56 4.97 6.15 1.20
N VAL A 57 6.07 6.60 1.78
CA VAL A 57 6.84 7.73 1.26
C VAL A 57 7.71 7.24 0.11
N MET A 58 7.31 7.60 -1.11
CA MET A 58 7.97 7.17 -2.35
C MET A 58 9.14 8.09 -2.74
N GLY A 59 9.11 9.35 -2.32
CA GLY A 59 10.15 10.33 -2.61
C GLY A 59 10.06 11.58 -1.75
N GLY A 60 11.21 12.23 -1.57
CA GLY A 60 11.35 13.45 -0.80
C GLY A 60 11.24 13.30 0.72
N SER A 61 10.92 14.39 1.41
CA SER A 61 10.80 14.44 2.86
C SER A 61 9.71 15.42 3.34
N GLY A 62 9.31 15.27 4.60
CA GLY A 62 8.32 16.13 5.21
C GLY A 62 7.90 15.65 6.59
N VAL A 63 6.64 15.88 6.93
CA VAL A 63 6.04 15.44 8.19
C VAL A 63 4.62 14.93 7.97
N ILE A 64 4.24 13.94 8.77
CA ILE A 64 2.83 13.63 9.01
C ILE A 64 2.47 14.09 10.43
N LEU A 65 1.46 14.95 10.53
CA LEU A 65 0.80 15.26 11.79
C LEU A 65 -0.13 14.10 12.12
N ILE A 66 -0.01 13.49 13.30
CA ILE A 66 -0.93 12.48 13.82
C ILE A 66 -1.28 12.85 15.26
N ASP A 67 -2.55 13.14 15.52
CA ASP A 67 -3.08 13.47 16.85
C ASP A 67 -2.29 14.52 17.63
N GLY A 68 -1.77 15.52 16.92
CA GLY A 68 -0.97 16.62 17.49
C GLY A 68 0.54 16.40 17.46
N ALA A 69 1.01 15.18 17.19
CA ALA A 69 2.43 14.88 17.05
C ALA A 69 2.90 15.04 15.60
N LEU A 70 4.00 15.78 15.40
CA LEU A 70 4.68 15.87 14.11
C LEU A 70 5.72 14.76 14.00
N ILE A 71 5.48 13.82 13.09
CA ILE A 71 6.37 12.70 12.83
C ILE A 71 7.15 12.99 11.55
N PRO A 72 8.50 13.06 11.60
CA PRO A 72 9.32 13.23 10.40
C PRO A 72 9.11 12.09 9.42
N LEU A 73 9.14 12.42 8.13
CA LEU A 73 9.02 11.48 7.02
C LEU A 73 10.20 11.64 6.06
N GLN A 74 10.72 10.52 5.60
CA GLN A 74 11.67 10.42 4.50
C GLN A 74 11.31 9.24 3.58
N ARG A 75 11.87 9.24 2.36
CA ARG A 75 11.70 8.13 1.41
C ARG A 75 11.97 6.77 2.06
N GLY A 76 11.03 5.85 1.89
CA GLY A 76 11.09 4.50 2.45
C GLY A 76 10.30 4.34 3.76
N ASP A 77 9.91 5.43 4.41
CA ASP A 77 9.03 5.36 5.58
C ASP A 77 7.63 4.85 5.18
N VAL A 78 7.07 4.02 6.06
CA VAL A 78 5.73 3.45 5.92
C VAL A 78 4.98 3.72 7.23
N VAL A 79 3.89 4.48 7.15
CA VAL A 79 3.12 4.91 8.32
C VAL A 79 1.70 4.38 8.20
N ARG A 80 1.26 3.58 9.17
CA ARG A 80 -0.13 3.18 9.32
C ARG A 80 -0.86 4.12 10.27
N THR A 81 -2.08 4.51 9.92
CA THR A 81 -2.99 5.29 10.77
C THR A 81 -4.29 4.53 10.99
N ALA A 82 -4.68 4.38 12.26
CA ALA A 82 -6.00 3.87 12.62
C ALA A 82 -7.12 4.79 12.08
N PRO A 83 -8.37 4.30 11.93
CA PRO A 83 -9.47 5.12 11.43
C PRO A 83 -9.62 6.45 12.20
N GLU A 84 -9.62 6.39 13.53
CA GLU A 84 -9.86 7.53 14.43
C GLU A 84 -8.73 8.57 14.48
N ALA A 85 -7.52 8.21 14.05
CA ALA A 85 -6.34 9.07 14.14
C ALA A 85 -6.48 10.29 13.21
N ARG A 86 -6.43 11.50 13.77
CA ARG A 86 -6.51 12.75 12.99
C ARG A 86 -5.16 13.05 12.36
N ARG A 87 -5.14 13.20 11.04
CA ARG A 87 -3.90 13.32 10.28
C ARG A 87 -3.88 14.37 9.19
N ALA A 88 -2.69 14.90 8.91
CA ALA A 88 -2.40 15.79 7.79
C ALA A 88 -0.92 15.63 7.35
N LEU A 89 -0.65 15.81 6.07
CA LEU A 89 0.70 15.77 5.50
C LEU A 89 1.19 17.18 5.19
N ARG A 90 2.50 17.38 5.31
CA ARG A 90 3.20 18.57 4.85
C ARG A 90 4.57 18.19 4.31
N ALA A 91 4.96 18.76 3.18
CA ALA A 91 6.32 18.64 2.65
C ALA A 91 7.33 19.44 3.50
N ALA A 92 8.61 19.05 3.42
CA ALA A 92 9.69 19.87 3.93
C ALA A 92 9.78 21.21 3.19
N ASP A 93 10.42 22.21 3.79
CA ASP A 93 10.46 23.57 3.22
C ASP A 93 11.24 23.67 1.90
N HIS A 94 12.15 22.72 1.65
CA HIS A 94 13.12 22.78 0.55
C HIS A 94 12.98 21.65 -0.47
N GLU A 95 12.08 20.68 -0.25
CA GLU A 95 11.87 19.58 -1.19
C GLU A 95 10.40 19.10 -1.19
N PRO A 96 9.91 18.57 -2.32
CA PRO A 96 8.55 18.03 -2.38
C PRO A 96 8.42 16.74 -1.56
N LEU A 97 7.19 16.35 -1.25
CA LEU A 97 6.86 15.07 -0.62
C LEU A 97 5.95 14.26 -1.55
N LEU A 98 6.36 13.05 -1.92
CA LEU A 98 5.59 12.10 -2.74
C LEU A 98 5.21 10.88 -1.90
N VAL A 99 3.91 10.64 -1.78
CA VAL A 99 3.34 9.60 -0.92
C VAL A 99 2.27 8.82 -1.68
N LEU A 100 2.34 7.49 -1.60
CA LEU A 100 1.21 6.62 -1.93
C LEU A 100 0.43 6.39 -0.64
N CYS A 101 -0.84 6.80 -0.59
CA CYS A 101 -1.75 6.36 0.46
C CYS A 101 -2.58 5.19 -0.05
N ALA A 102 -2.78 4.20 0.81
CA ALA A 102 -3.61 3.04 0.52
C ALA A 102 -4.53 2.77 1.70
N GLY A 103 -5.76 2.39 1.42
CA GLY A 103 -6.71 1.92 2.40
C GLY A 103 -7.59 0.85 1.77
N ALA A 104 -8.19 0.01 2.61
CA ALA A 104 -9.17 -0.96 2.18
C ALA A 104 -10.33 -0.94 3.17
N VAL A 105 -11.54 -1.11 2.66
CA VAL A 105 -12.72 -1.30 3.51
C VAL A 105 -12.85 -2.80 3.73
N ALA A 106 -12.59 -3.26 4.95
CA ALA A 106 -12.71 -4.68 5.26
C ALA A 106 -14.15 -5.03 5.64
N ALA A 107 -14.63 -6.16 5.13
CA ALA A 107 -15.43 -7.03 5.96
C ALA A 107 -14.92 -8.48 5.78
N GLY A 108 -14.64 -9.17 6.90
CA GLY A 108 -14.35 -10.60 6.93
C GLY A 108 -12.88 -11.02 6.76
N TYR A 109 -11.91 -10.11 6.91
CA TYR A 109 -10.48 -10.40 6.81
C TYR A 109 -9.67 -9.87 8.02
N PRO A 110 -8.59 -10.55 8.44
CA PRO A 110 -8.21 -11.87 7.95
C PRO A 110 -9.23 -12.92 8.43
N LYS A 111 -9.45 -13.98 7.64
CA LYS A 111 -10.32 -15.10 8.03
C LYS A 111 -9.67 -15.95 9.13
N ASP A 112 -8.35 -16.11 9.05
CA ASP A 112 -7.49 -16.67 10.10
C ASP A 112 -6.95 -15.51 10.98
N PRO A 113 -7.31 -15.42 12.27
CA PRO A 113 -6.78 -14.37 13.15
C PRO A 113 -5.25 -14.45 13.35
N ASN A 114 -4.63 -15.58 12.98
CA ASN A 114 -3.18 -15.78 13.01
C ASN A 114 -2.54 -15.62 11.61
N ALA A 115 -3.26 -15.07 10.64
CA ALA A 115 -2.72 -14.83 9.32
C ALA A 115 -1.53 -13.87 9.36
N ARG A 116 -0.49 -14.19 8.59
CA ARG A 116 0.69 -13.34 8.45
C ARG A 116 0.39 -12.02 7.71
N PHE A 117 -0.64 -12.03 6.86
CA PHE A 117 -1.05 -10.90 6.03
C PHE A 117 -2.51 -10.55 6.33
N LEU A 118 -2.86 -9.28 6.24
CA LEU A 118 -4.24 -8.80 6.45
C LEU A 118 -5.22 -9.43 5.44
N ILE A 119 -4.77 -9.55 4.18
CA ILE A 119 -5.49 -10.26 3.13
C ILE A 119 -4.92 -11.68 3.10
N ASP A 120 -5.68 -12.63 3.63
CA ASP A 120 -5.26 -14.03 3.85
C ASP A 120 -5.92 -15.03 2.89
N ASP A 121 -6.44 -14.55 1.76
CA ASP A 121 -7.06 -15.38 0.70
C ASP A 121 -6.13 -15.72 -0.47
N GLY A 122 -4.83 -15.45 -0.35
CA GLY A 122 -3.88 -15.85 -1.37
C GLY A 122 -3.89 -17.37 -1.57
N ILE A 123 -4.25 -17.83 -2.78
CA ILE A 123 -4.20 -19.23 -3.19
C ILE A 123 -2.95 -19.41 -4.08
N PRO A 124 -1.80 -19.83 -3.52
CA PRO A 124 -0.59 -20.02 -4.31
C PRO A 124 -0.70 -21.27 -5.19
N ASP A 125 -0.38 -21.13 -6.48
CA ASP A 125 -0.05 -22.25 -7.36
C ASP A 125 1.47 -22.41 -7.41
N TYR A 126 1.98 -23.46 -6.77
CA TYR A 126 3.42 -23.72 -6.70
C TYR A 126 3.96 -24.44 -7.95
N ASP A 127 3.07 -24.98 -8.79
CA ASP A 127 3.43 -25.73 -10.00
C ASP A 127 3.56 -24.80 -11.23
N ASP A 128 2.89 -23.64 -11.21
CA ASP A 128 2.99 -22.60 -12.25
C ASP A 128 4.29 -21.77 -12.11
N ILE A 129 5.40 -22.32 -12.61
CA ILE A 129 6.72 -21.65 -12.58
C ILE A 129 6.79 -20.60 -13.71
N PRO A 130 7.06 -19.32 -13.41
CA PRO A 130 7.13 -18.28 -14.42
C PRO A 130 8.21 -18.54 -15.48
N PRO A 131 8.05 -18.04 -16.73
CA PRO A 131 8.96 -18.33 -17.84
C PRO A 131 10.44 -18.01 -17.61
N TRP A 132 10.76 -16.99 -16.81
CA TRP A 132 12.14 -16.63 -16.47
C TRP A 132 12.82 -17.62 -15.51
N TYR A 133 12.08 -18.59 -14.96
CA TYR A 133 12.59 -19.74 -14.21
C TYR A 133 12.22 -21.07 -14.87
N ALA A 134 11.76 -21.06 -16.11
CA ALA A 134 11.35 -22.27 -16.82
C ALA A 134 12.50 -23.28 -16.86
N GLY A 135 12.21 -24.53 -16.47
CA GLY A 135 13.18 -25.61 -16.45
C GLY A 135 14.22 -25.54 -15.33
N ASN A 136 14.17 -24.55 -14.42
CA ASN A 136 15.11 -24.47 -13.30
C ASN A 136 14.77 -25.53 -12.21
N PRO A 137 15.60 -26.57 -12.02
CA PRO A 137 15.28 -27.67 -11.11
C PRO A 137 15.29 -27.25 -9.64
N GLU A 138 16.10 -26.24 -9.27
CA GLU A 138 16.19 -25.74 -7.90
C GLU A 138 14.94 -24.94 -7.51
N VAL A 139 14.40 -24.14 -8.44
CA VAL A 139 13.12 -23.44 -8.22
C VAL A 139 11.99 -24.44 -8.05
N LYS A 140 11.94 -25.48 -8.89
CA LYS A 140 10.95 -26.56 -8.76
C LYS A 140 11.03 -27.25 -7.41
N ARG A 141 12.22 -27.68 -6.99
CA ARG A 141 12.45 -28.32 -5.68
C ARG A 141 12.00 -27.44 -4.51
N ARG A 142 12.39 -26.15 -4.52
CA ARG A 142 12.00 -25.19 -3.46
C ARG A 142 10.49 -24.97 -3.40
N ASN A 143 9.82 -24.92 -4.55
CA ASN A 143 8.37 -24.81 -4.63
C ASN A 143 7.67 -26.07 -4.09
N GLU A 144 8.17 -27.26 -4.42
CA GLU A 144 7.66 -28.54 -3.87
C GLU A 144 7.80 -28.60 -2.35
N GLU A 145 8.95 -28.20 -1.80
CA GLU A 145 9.20 -28.10 -0.35
C GLU A 145 8.25 -27.09 0.33
N LEU A 146 8.07 -25.92 -0.30
CA LEU A 146 7.16 -24.88 0.19
C LEU A 146 5.71 -25.36 0.20
N LYS A 147 5.26 -26.00 -0.88
CA LYS A 147 3.94 -26.62 -1.02
C LYS A 147 3.70 -27.66 0.07
N ALA A 148 4.68 -28.52 0.32
CA ALA A 148 4.61 -29.52 1.38
C ALA A 148 4.51 -28.88 2.77
N ARG A 149 5.29 -27.81 3.04
CA ARG A 149 5.24 -27.08 4.32
C ARG A 149 3.89 -26.42 4.56
N MET A 150 3.32 -25.75 3.55
CA MET A 150 2.07 -24.99 3.70
C MET A 150 0.82 -25.89 3.77
N ARG A 151 0.91 -27.13 3.29
CA ARG A 151 -0.14 -28.15 3.44
C ARG A 151 -0.14 -28.85 4.82
N ARG A 152 0.90 -28.66 5.63
CA ARG A 152 0.91 -29.21 6.99
C ARG A 152 -0.12 -28.46 7.84
N PRO A 153 -0.97 -29.16 8.62
CA PRO A 153 -1.85 -28.50 9.56
C PRO A 153 -1.01 -27.65 10.52
N LYS A 154 -1.42 -26.39 10.72
CA LYS A 154 -0.84 -25.56 11.78
C LYS A 154 -1.23 -26.18 13.14
N PRO A 155 -0.29 -26.25 14.11
CA PRO A 155 -0.59 -26.74 15.45
C PRO A 155 -1.63 -25.89 16.17
#